data_AF-A0AAN9SHP7-F1
#
_entry.id   AF-A0AAN9SHP7-F1
#
_cell.length_a   1.000
_cell.length_b   1.000
_cell.length_c   1.000
_cell.angle_alpha   90.00
_cell.angle_beta   90.00
_cell.angle_gamma   90.00
#
_symmetry.space_group_name_H-M   'P 1'
#
loop_
_entity.id
_entity.type
_entity.pdbx_description
1 polymer ?
#
loop_
_entity_poly.entity_id
_entity_poly.type
_entity_poly.pdbx_seq_one_letter_code
_entity_poly.pdbx_strand_id
1 'polypeptide(L)'
;MATVTQPLYLSVISAARRRRPTATVKTDKKQRQSNLGFDGHIKETKWHCVEGCGACCKLQKGPSFPSPEEIFDHPSDVQLYKSLIGPDGWCIHYEKSTRKCSIYPERPYFCRAEPEVFKSLFGVKEKNFHKEACSFCRDTIKSIYGSNSKELYNFNSSIRNASS
;
A
#
# COMPACT_ATOMS: atom_id res chain seq x y z
N MET A 1 28.75 -40.77 -48.91
CA MET A 1 28.83 -41.95 -48.02
C MET A 1 27.82 -41.76 -46.91
N ALA A 2 26.90 -42.73 -46.78
CA ALA A 2 25.91 -42.85 -45.72
C ALA A 2 26.62 -43.02 -44.35
N THR A 3 26.03 -42.68 -43.21
CA THR A 3 25.04 -43.52 -42.53
C THR A 3 24.05 -42.75 -41.66
N VAL A 4 22.77 -43.10 -41.87
CA VAL A 4 21.59 -42.84 -41.06
C VAL A 4 21.45 -43.94 -40.01
N THR A 5 21.14 -43.62 -38.75
CA THR A 5 20.49 -44.57 -37.82
C THR A 5 19.63 -43.86 -36.74
N GLN A 6 18.31 -43.79 -36.96
CA GLN A 6 17.27 -44.16 -35.98
C GLN A 6 16.78 -45.57 -36.39
N PRO A 7 15.81 -46.30 -35.76
CA PRO A 7 14.86 -46.02 -34.64
C PRO A 7 14.81 -47.18 -33.59
N LEU A 8 13.93 -47.27 -32.58
CA LEU A 8 12.54 -47.77 -32.57
C LEU A 8 12.04 -47.70 -31.10
N TYR A 9 10.95 -47.00 -30.77
CA TYR A 9 9.55 -47.44 -30.74
C TYR A 9 9.27 -48.77 -30.02
N LEU A 10 8.53 -48.68 -28.89
CA LEU A 10 7.49 -49.63 -28.53
C LEU A 10 6.40 -48.93 -27.72
N SER A 11 5.18 -49.38 -28.00
CA SER A 11 3.92 -48.67 -27.93
C SER A 11 2.97 -49.28 -26.90
N VAL A 12 2.20 -48.38 -26.26
CA VAL A 12 0.77 -48.47 -25.86
C VAL A 12 0.27 -49.75 -25.16
N ILE A 13 -0.29 -49.58 -23.96
CA ILE A 13 -1.56 -50.23 -23.60
C ILE A 13 -2.48 -49.21 -22.91
N SER A 14 -3.60 -48.92 -23.57
CA SER A 14 -4.77 -48.24 -23.02
C SER A 14 -5.57 -49.20 -22.15
N ALA A 15 -5.93 -48.80 -20.93
CA ALA A 15 -6.93 -49.48 -20.13
C ALA A 15 -8.04 -48.50 -19.75
N ALA A 16 -9.24 -48.76 -20.28
CA ALA A 16 -10.46 -48.04 -19.98
C ALA A 16 -11.17 -48.62 -18.74
N ARG A 17 -12.03 -47.78 -18.13
CA ARG A 17 -13.02 -48.04 -17.05
C ARG A 17 -12.39 -48.04 -15.64
N ARG A 18 -12.91 -47.33 -14.62
CA ARG A 18 -14.29 -46.96 -14.28
C ARG A 18 -14.34 -45.59 -13.57
N ARG A 19 -15.32 -44.77 -13.94
CA ARG A 19 -15.71 -43.57 -13.19
C ARG A 19 -16.31 -44.01 -11.83
N ARG A 20 -15.70 -43.60 -10.72
CA ARG A 20 -16.34 -43.59 -9.39
C ARG A 20 -16.97 -42.22 -9.18
N PRO A 21 -18.25 -42.11 -8.81
CA PRO A 21 -18.81 -40.83 -8.36
C PRO A 21 -18.25 -40.53 -6.96
N THR A 22 -17.35 -39.55 -6.86
CA THR A 22 -16.99 -38.96 -5.58
C THR A 22 -18.13 -38.06 -5.12
N ALA A 23 -18.68 -38.40 -3.96
CA ALA A 23 -19.73 -37.66 -3.30
C ALA A 23 -19.37 -36.16 -3.20
N THR A 24 -20.34 -35.33 -3.54
CA THR A 24 -20.37 -33.89 -3.27
C THR A 24 -20.20 -33.68 -1.77
N VAL A 25 -18.99 -33.34 -1.33
CA VAL A 25 -18.79 -32.74 -0.01
C VAL A 25 -19.35 -31.33 -0.12
N LYS A 26 -20.57 -31.15 0.38
CA LYS A 26 -21.12 -29.85 0.71
C LYS A 26 -20.26 -29.27 1.82
N THR A 27 -19.31 -28.41 1.47
CA THR A 27 -18.72 -27.49 2.45
C THR A 27 -19.77 -26.44 2.75
N ASP A 28 -20.56 -26.72 3.78
CA ASP A 28 -21.46 -25.78 4.40
C ASP A 28 -20.69 -24.48 4.73
N LYS A 29 -21.21 -23.38 4.18
CA LYS A 29 -20.91 -22.01 4.59
C LYS A 29 -21.11 -21.92 6.10
N LYS A 30 -20.03 -22.01 6.88
CA LYS A 30 -20.01 -21.48 8.24
C LYS A 30 -19.41 -20.08 8.22
N GLN A 31 -20.23 -19.15 7.73
CA GLN A 31 -20.06 -17.73 7.99
C GLN A 31 -20.12 -17.55 9.50
N ARG A 32 -18.95 -17.47 10.13
CA ARG A 32 -18.81 -17.15 11.55
C ARG A 32 -19.17 -15.67 11.71
N GLN A 33 -20.47 -15.37 11.78
CA GLN A 33 -20.96 -14.12 12.34
C GLN A 33 -20.67 -14.16 13.84
N SER A 34 -19.49 -13.71 14.23
CA SER A 34 -19.29 -13.26 15.60
C SER A 34 -19.86 -11.85 15.70
N ASN A 35 -21.19 -11.76 15.84
CA ASN A 35 -21.82 -10.56 16.38
C ASN A 35 -21.54 -10.52 17.89
N LEU A 36 -20.33 -10.12 18.26
CA LEU A 36 -20.08 -9.56 19.58
C LEU A 36 -20.33 -8.06 19.43
N GLY A 37 -21.54 -7.66 19.80
CA GLY A 37 -21.93 -6.26 19.92
C GLY A 37 -21.09 -5.59 20.99
N PHE A 38 -20.03 -4.93 20.56
CA PHE A 38 -19.47 -3.80 21.29
C PHE A 38 -20.06 -2.57 20.62
N ASP A 39 -21.16 -2.06 21.17
CA ASP A 39 -21.71 -0.75 20.84
C ASP A 39 -20.81 0.35 21.42
N GLY A 40 -19.54 0.28 21.04
CA GLY A 40 -18.65 1.42 21.11
C GLY A 40 -18.89 2.16 19.81
N HIS A 41 -19.51 3.34 19.88
CA HIS A 41 -19.35 4.34 18.85
C HIS A 41 -17.88 4.33 18.44
N ILE A 42 -17.55 3.80 17.25
CA ILE A 42 -16.20 3.91 16.72
C ILE A 42 -16.03 5.39 16.48
N LYS A 43 -15.41 6.06 17.46
CA LYS A 43 -15.01 7.45 17.33
C LYS A 43 -14.17 7.52 16.07
N GLU A 44 -14.71 8.20 15.06
CA GLU A 44 -14.07 8.31 13.78
C GLU A 44 -12.70 8.95 13.99
N THR A 45 -11.65 8.22 13.60
CA THR A 45 -10.28 8.67 13.75
C THR A 45 -10.01 9.78 12.75
N LYS A 46 -9.92 11.03 13.19
CA LYS A 46 -9.64 12.15 12.31
C LYS A 46 -8.15 12.18 11.96
N TRP A 47 -7.85 11.94 10.69
CA TRP A 47 -6.50 12.05 10.18
C TRP A 47 -6.00 13.49 10.26
N HIS A 48 -4.76 13.66 10.69
CA HIS A 48 -4.02 14.90 10.50
C HIS A 48 -2.51 14.59 10.44
N CYS A 49 -1.73 15.50 9.85
CA CYS A 49 -0.27 15.39 9.83
C CYS A 49 0.31 15.58 11.24
N VAL A 50 1.38 14.86 11.56
CA VAL A 50 2.11 14.96 12.83
C VAL A 50 3.50 15.51 12.58
N GLU A 51 3.83 16.60 13.29
CA GLU A 51 5.15 17.24 13.20
C GLU A 51 6.26 16.29 13.66
N GLY A 52 7.44 16.40 13.04
CA GLY A 52 8.59 15.57 13.38
C GLY A 52 8.51 14.12 12.88
N CYS A 53 7.50 13.75 12.08
CA CYS A 53 7.42 12.43 11.46
C CYS A 53 8.32 12.31 10.22
N GLY A 54 8.03 13.06 9.15
CA GLY A 54 8.84 13.05 7.92
C GLY A 54 8.76 11.80 7.03
N ALA A 55 8.08 10.73 7.45
CA ALA A 55 8.07 9.45 6.70
C ALA A 55 7.60 9.58 5.23
N CYS A 56 6.63 10.47 4.97
CA CYS A 56 6.13 10.73 3.62
C CYS A 56 7.17 11.37 2.68
N CYS A 57 8.26 11.94 3.21
CA CYS A 57 9.34 12.52 2.43
C CYS A 57 10.36 11.49 1.95
N LYS A 58 10.26 10.21 2.35
CA LYS A 58 10.98 9.13 1.67
C LYS A 58 10.22 8.76 0.40
N LEU A 59 10.66 9.33 -0.73
CA LEU A 59 9.99 9.19 -2.02
C LEU A 59 10.40 7.92 -2.75
N GLN A 60 11.68 7.57 -2.75
CA GLN A 60 12.13 6.29 -3.28
C GLN A 60 11.85 5.19 -2.25
N LYS A 61 10.73 4.50 -2.43
CA LYS A 61 10.30 3.36 -1.62
C LYS A 61 10.57 2.05 -2.36
N GLY A 62 10.63 0.95 -1.61
CA GLY A 62 10.82 -0.38 -2.19
C GLY A 62 9.61 -0.85 -3.01
N PRO A 63 9.69 -2.03 -3.65
CA PRO A 63 8.68 -2.54 -4.59
C PRO A 63 7.31 -2.84 -3.96
N SER A 64 7.20 -2.78 -2.63
CA SER A 64 5.93 -2.89 -1.91
C SER A 64 5.05 -1.64 -2.00
N PHE A 65 5.55 -0.55 -2.60
CA PHE A 65 4.82 0.68 -2.84
C PHE A 65 4.64 0.91 -4.34
N PRO A 66 3.52 1.52 -4.76
CA PRO A 66 3.33 1.89 -6.16
C PRO A 66 4.42 2.85 -6.63
N SER A 67 4.89 2.64 -7.86
CA SER A 67 5.79 3.53 -8.57
C SER A 67 5.08 4.83 -8.97
N PRO A 68 5.83 5.93 -9.21
CA PRO A 68 5.23 7.18 -9.69
C PRO A 68 4.40 7.00 -10.97
N GLU A 69 4.82 6.11 -11.87
CA GLU A 69 4.13 5.76 -13.11
C GLU A 69 2.78 5.07 -12.88
N GLU A 70 2.60 4.41 -11.74
CA GLU A 70 1.33 3.78 -11.36
C GLU A 70 0.39 4.74 -10.63
N ILE A 71 0.93 5.83 -10.05
CA ILE A 71 0.16 6.81 -9.27
C ILE A 71 -0.33 7.97 -10.13
N PHE A 72 0.49 8.45 -11.08
CA PHE A 72 0.22 9.67 -11.82
C PHE A 72 -0.17 9.40 -13.26
N ASP A 73 -1.33 9.92 -13.67
CA ASP A 73 -1.79 9.88 -15.06
C ASP A 73 -0.98 10.82 -15.97
N HIS A 74 -0.48 11.93 -15.42
CA HIS A 74 0.23 12.96 -16.19
C HIS A 74 1.75 12.77 -16.13
N PRO A 75 2.45 12.69 -17.29
CA PRO A 75 3.90 12.54 -17.34
C PRO A 75 4.67 13.68 -16.64
N SER A 76 4.12 14.89 -16.61
CA SER A 76 4.71 16.03 -15.90
C SER A 76 4.78 15.81 -14.39
N ASP A 77 3.78 15.13 -13.80
CA ASP A 77 3.75 14.84 -12.37
C ASP A 77 4.74 13.73 -12.02
N VAL A 78 4.89 12.72 -12.89
CA VAL A 78 5.95 11.70 -12.77
C VAL A 78 7.33 12.36 -12.79
N GLN A 79 7.57 13.27 -13.74
CA GLN A 79 8.84 13.99 -13.85
C GLN A 79 9.12 14.85 -12.62
N LEU A 80 8.12 15.61 -12.15
CA LEU A 80 8.24 16.42 -10.95
C LEU A 80 8.47 15.57 -9.70
N TYR A 81 7.77 14.46 -9.54
CA TYR A 81 7.99 13.54 -8.41
C TYR A 81 9.42 13.01 -8.41
N LYS A 82 9.92 12.56 -9.56
CA LYS A 82 11.29 12.04 -9.71
C LYS A 82 12.35 13.10 -9.49
N SER A 83 12.14 14.33 -9.94
CA SER A 83 13.11 15.42 -9.74
C SER A 83 13.28 15.79 -8.27
N LEU A 84 12.30 15.46 -7.42
CA LEU A 84 12.37 15.68 -5.98
C LEU A 84 13.17 14.59 -5.26
N ILE A 85 13.50 13.46 -5.89
CA ILE A 85 14.21 12.35 -5.26
C ILE A 85 15.71 12.64 -5.22
N GLY A 86 16.26 12.80 -4.02
CA GLY A 86 17.69 12.92 -3.77
C GLY A 86 18.43 11.58 -3.93
N PRO A 87 19.77 11.61 -3.94
CA PRO A 87 20.60 10.42 -4.15
C PRO A 87 20.43 9.33 -3.08
N ASP A 88 19.93 9.71 -1.89
CA ASP A 88 19.61 8.82 -0.79
C ASP A 88 18.14 8.37 -0.77
N GLY A 89 17.37 8.71 -1.81
CA GLY A 89 15.95 8.39 -1.96
C GLY A 89 15.00 9.26 -1.14
N TRP A 90 15.49 10.26 -0.41
CA TRP A 90 14.66 11.24 0.31
C TRP A 90 14.35 12.44 -0.58
N CYS A 91 13.26 13.15 -0.29
CA CYS A 91 12.97 14.41 -0.96
C CYS A 91 14.12 15.41 -0.76
N ILE A 92 14.57 16.07 -1.82
CA ILE A 92 15.64 17.08 -1.77
C ILE A 92 15.31 18.29 -0.87
N HIS A 93 14.03 18.54 -0.64
CA HIS A 93 13.55 19.62 0.25
C HIS A 93 13.28 19.14 1.69
N TYR A 94 13.57 17.87 2.01
CA TYR A 94 13.41 17.36 3.36
C TYR A 94 14.64 17.67 4.21
N GLU A 95 14.48 18.61 5.13
CA GLU A 95 15.49 18.98 6.12
C GLU A 95 15.53 17.91 7.21
N LYS A 96 16.51 17.00 7.15
CA LYS A 96 16.59 15.84 8.06
C LYS A 96 16.77 16.24 9.54
N SER A 97 17.46 17.35 9.78
CA SER A 97 17.77 17.86 11.12
C SER A 97 16.49 18.29 11.86
N THR A 98 15.64 19.08 11.20
CA THR A 98 14.39 19.60 11.76
C THR A 98 13.17 18.74 11.43
N ARG A 99 13.32 17.80 10.48
CA ARG A 99 12.25 16.98 9.90
C ARG A 99 11.12 17.80 9.27
N LYS A 100 11.48 18.92 8.64
CA LYS A 100 10.57 19.84 7.95
C LYS A 100 10.83 19.87 6.45
N CYS A 101 9.83 20.32 5.69
CA CYS A 101 9.99 20.59 4.27
C CYS A 101 10.38 22.06 4.09
N SER A 102 11.48 22.34 3.38
CA SER A 102 11.97 23.70 3.14
C SER A 102 11.02 24.53 2.28
N ILE A 103 10.19 23.87 1.46
CA ILE A 103 9.18 24.48 0.57
C ILE A 103 7.75 24.17 1.04
N TYR A 104 7.51 24.05 2.36
CA TYR A 104 6.20 23.63 2.89
C TYR A 104 4.99 24.35 2.26
N PRO A 105 5.02 25.70 2.03
CA PRO A 105 3.94 26.44 1.38
C PRO A 105 3.79 26.10 -0.10
N GLU A 106 4.89 25.86 -0.82
CA GLU A 106 4.90 25.59 -2.26
C GLU A 106 4.91 24.09 -2.61
N ARG A 107 4.66 23.20 -1.63
CA ARG A 107 4.64 21.76 -1.87
C ARG A 107 3.71 21.41 -3.04
N PRO A 108 4.15 20.53 -3.96
CA PRO A 108 3.28 19.99 -5.00
C PRO A 108 2.02 19.38 -4.40
N TYR A 109 0.92 19.39 -5.16
CA TYR A 109 -0.38 18.92 -4.68
C TYR A 109 -0.31 17.47 -4.16
N PHE A 110 0.44 16.59 -4.84
CA PHE A 110 0.59 15.18 -4.44
C PHE A 110 1.38 14.99 -3.12
N CYS A 111 2.08 16.02 -2.64
CA CYS A 111 2.71 16.01 -1.32
C CYS A 111 1.74 16.43 -0.21
N ARG A 112 0.50 16.81 -0.54
CA ARG A 112 -0.55 17.23 0.40
C ARG A 112 -1.54 16.08 0.58
N ALA A 113 -1.72 15.66 1.82
CA ALA A 113 -2.73 14.68 2.16
C ALA A 113 -4.05 15.41 2.42
N GLU A 114 -4.73 15.74 1.33
CA GLU A 114 -6.03 16.40 1.28
C GLU A 114 -7.06 15.45 0.63
N PRO A 115 -8.35 15.54 0.99
CA PRO A 115 -9.39 14.65 0.43
C PRO A 115 -9.44 14.65 -1.10
N GLU A 116 -9.30 15.81 -1.73
CA GLU A 116 -9.35 16.01 -3.17
C GLU A 116 -8.19 15.31 -3.87
N VAL A 117 -6.99 15.39 -3.29
CA VAL A 117 -5.79 14.72 -3.80
C VAL A 117 -5.96 13.20 -3.72
N PHE A 118 -6.47 12.69 -2.60
CA PHE A 118 -6.73 11.25 -2.42
C PHE A 118 -7.81 10.72 -3.37
N LYS A 119 -8.85 11.53 -3.62
CA LYS A 119 -9.87 11.22 -4.61
C LYS A 119 -9.28 11.16 -6.02
N SER A 120 -8.45 12.15 -6.38
CA SER A 120 -7.85 12.25 -7.72
C SER A 120 -6.85 11.13 -7.99
N LEU A 121 -5.92 10.86 -7.06
CA LEU A 121 -4.81 9.92 -7.28
C LEU A 121 -5.19 8.47 -6.98
N PHE A 122 -6.14 8.23 -6.07
CA PHE A 122 -6.42 6.87 -5.56
C PHE A 122 -7.91 6.48 -5.63
N GLY A 123 -8.79 7.35 -6.15
CA GLY A 123 -10.22 7.08 -6.21
C GLY A 123 -10.89 6.98 -4.83
N VAL A 124 -10.24 7.48 -3.78
CA VAL A 124 -10.76 7.41 -2.41
C VAL A 124 -11.92 8.39 -2.24
N LYS A 125 -13.07 7.88 -1.83
CA LYS A 125 -14.24 8.72 -1.49
C LYS A 125 -13.92 9.56 -0.26
N GLU A 126 -14.39 10.80 -0.25
CA GLU A 126 -14.15 11.76 0.86
C GLU A 126 -14.53 11.18 2.23
N LYS A 127 -15.67 10.50 2.35
CA LYS A 127 -16.09 9.80 3.59
C LYS A 127 -15.12 8.73 4.10
N ASN A 128 -14.21 8.25 3.25
CA ASN A 128 -13.19 7.26 3.61
C ASN A 128 -11.81 7.91 3.78
N PHE A 129 -11.65 9.21 3.49
CA PHE A 129 -10.36 9.90 3.49
C PHE A 129 -9.58 9.67 4.76
N HIS A 130 -10.18 9.95 5.93
CA HIS A 130 -9.47 9.83 7.21
C HIS A 130 -8.98 8.40 7.47
N LYS A 131 -9.80 7.39 7.15
CA LYS A 131 -9.43 5.99 7.31
C LYS A 131 -8.24 5.63 6.42
N GLU A 132 -8.30 5.97 5.14
CA GLU A 132 -7.27 5.63 4.15
C GLU A 132 -5.97 6.40 4.42
N ALA A 133 -6.05 7.70 4.69
CA ALA A 133 -4.90 8.53 5.04
C ALA A 133 -4.21 8.03 6.32
N CYS A 134 -4.98 7.60 7.33
CA CYS A 134 -4.41 6.98 8.53
C CYS A 134 -3.70 5.66 8.22
N SER A 135 -4.27 4.83 7.34
CA SER A 135 -3.63 3.58 6.92
C SER A 135 -2.32 3.83 6.20
N PHE A 136 -2.35 4.70 5.18
CA PHE A 136 -1.18 5.05 4.38
C PHE A 136 -0.04 5.63 5.25
N CYS A 137 -0.36 6.51 6.20
CA CYS A 137 0.62 7.03 7.14
C CYS A 137 1.22 5.92 8.02
N ARG A 138 0.40 5.03 8.59
CA ARG A 138 0.91 3.90 9.39
C ARG A 138 1.85 3.01 8.59
N ASP A 139 1.47 2.64 7.38
CA ASP A 139 2.25 1.72 6.55
C ASP A 139 3.56 2.36 6.09
N THR A 140 3.50 3.64 5.70
CA THR A 140 4.71 4.41 5.37
C THR A 140 5.63 4.55 6.57
N ILE A 141 5.12 4.94 7.74
CA ILE A 141 5.92 5.08 8.97
C ILE A 141 6.58 3.75 9.34
N LYS A 142 5.83 2.64 9.31
CA LYS A 142 6.37 1.30 9.58
C LYS A 142 7.49 0.92 8.60
N SER A 143 7.32 1.23 7.32
CA SER A 143 8.33 0.92 6.32
C SER A 143 9.61 1.74 6.48
N ILE A 144 9.51 2.98 6.98
CA ILE A 144 10.67 3.89 7.09
C ILE A 144 11.37 3.77 8.44
N TYR A 145 10.60 3.73 9.54
CA TYR A 145 11.12 3.78 10.91
C TYR A 145 10.92 2.48 11.68
N GLY A 146 10.09 1.55 11.17
CA GLY A 146 9.77 0.28 11.83
C GLY A 146 8.50 0.33 12.68
N SER A 147 7.98 -0.86 13.00
CA SER A 147 6.72 -1.05 13.74
C SER A 147 6.78 -0.62 15.21
N ASN A 148 7.99 -0.50 15.79
CA ASN A 148 8.21 -0.07 17.17
C ASN A 148 8.74 1.37 17.27
N SER A 149 8.61 2.15 16.20
CA SER A 149 9.14 3.50 16.11
C SER A 149 8.37 4.50 16.98
N LYS A 150 9.09 5.53 17.46
CA LYS A 150 8.50 6.66 18.19
C LYS A 150 7.55 7.45 17.28
N GLU A 151 7.85 7.53 15.99
CA GLU A 151 7.05 8.18 14.97
C GLU A 151 5.67 7.51 14.84
N LEU A 152 5.61 6.17 14.82
CA LEU A 152 4.34 5.45 14.75
C LEU A 152 3.52 5.62 16.03
N TYR A 153 4.19 5.53 17.18
CA TYR A 153 3.56 5.77 18.47
C TYR A 153 2.94 7.17 18.54
N ASN A 154 3.71 8.20 18.19
CA ASN A 154 3.28 9.60 18.19
C ASN A 154 2.08 9.80 17.25
N PHE A 155 2.17 9.26 16.03
CA PHE A 155 1.07 9.34 15.06
C PHE A 155 -0.23 8.73 15.60
N ASN A 156 -0.17 7.49 16.09
CA ASN A 156 -1.34 6.80 16.63
C ASN A 156 -1.92 7.49 17.87
N SER A 157 -1.06 8.02 18.75
CA SER A 157 -1.49 8.78 19.92
C SER A 157 -2.22 10.05 19.50
N SER A 158 -1.68 10.76 18.51
CA SER A 158 -2.23 12.02 18.03
C SER A 158 -3.62 11.87 17.42
N ILE A 159 -3.81 10.90 16.52
CA ILE A 159 -5.11 10.68 15.87
C ILE A 159 -6.17 10.11 16.84
N ARG A 160 -5.75 9.41 17.89
CA ARG A 160 -6.66 8.97 18.97
C ARG A 160 -7.15 10.15 19.80
N ASN A 161 -6.27 11.10 20.10
CA ASN A 161 -6.60 12.28 20.89
C ASN A 161 -7.44 13.29 20.09
N ALA A 162 -7.28 13.35 18.77
CA ALA A 162 -8.11 14.19 17.88
C ALA A 162 -9.56 13.69 17.75
N SER A 163 -9.83 12.46 18.20
CA SER A 163 -11.17 11.88 18.29
C SER A 163 -11.83 12.07 19.65
N SER A 164 -11.13 12.67 20.63
CA SER A 164 -11.63 12.88 21.98
C SER A 164 -12.65 14.01 22.05
#